data_AF-A0A1G7HHX4-F1
#
_entry.id   AF-A0A1G7HHX4-F1
#
_cell.length_a   1.000
_cell.length_b   1.000
_cell.length_c   1.000
_cell.angle_alpha   90.00
_cell.angle_beta   90.00
_cell.angle_gamma   90.00
#
_symmetry.space_group_name_H-M   'P 1'
#
loop_
_entity.id
_entity.type
_entity.pdbx_description
1 polymer ?
#
loop_
_entity_poly.entity_id
_entity_poly.type
_entity_poly.pdbx_seq_one_letter_code
_entity_poly.pdbx_strand_id
1 'polypeptide(L)' 'MQRPTYLDLDAARDLLAEMGVPLNDRQIRRAAEKDAYGNRKLPFFVDPIDGRLKIERSALIRTYYKAQMEAEQHLRL' A
#
# COMPACT_ATOMS: atom_id res chain seq x y z
N MET A 1 -15.59 -5.13 16.56
CA MET A 1 -14.32 -5.01 15.81
C MET A 1 -14.48 -5.77 14.51
N GLN A 2 -14.24 -5.12 13.36
CA GLN A 2 -14.25 -5.79 12.07
C GLN A 2 -12.98 -6.63 11.95
N ARG A 3 -13.09 -7.85 11.40
CA ARG A 3 -11.92 -8.71 11.16
C ARG A 3 -11.00 -8.03 10.14
N PRO A 4 -9.66 -8.11 10.32
CA PRO A 4 -8.74 -7.57 9.33
C PRO A 4 -9.00 -8.25 7.97
N THR A 5 -9.01 -7.44 6.92
CA THR A 5 -9.09 -7.92 5.54
C THR A 5 -7.72 -7.75 4.91
N TYR A 6 -7.15 -8.85 4.44
CA TYR A 6 -5.83 -8.86 3.80
C TYR A 6 -5.99 -8.92 2.30
N LEU A 7 -5.23 -8.07 1.61
CA LEU A 7 -5.24 -7.92 0.16
C LEU A 7 -3.90 -8.38 -0.41
N ASP A 8 -3.93 -9.03 -1.56
CA ASP A 8 -2.75 -9.23 -2.38
C ASP A 8 -2.44 -7.96 -3.20
N LEU A 9 -1.48 -8.05 -4.13
CA LEU A 9 -1.09 -6.92 -4.97
C LEU A 9 -2.21 -6.44 -5.88
N ASP A 10 -2.97 -7.36 -6.48
CA ASP A 10 -4.00 -7.03 -7.46
C ASP A 10 -5.20 -6.38 -6.76
N ALA A 11 -5.65 -6.94 -5.64
CA ALA A 11 -6.72 -6.35 -4.83
C ALA A 11 -6.31 -5.02 -4.19
N ALA A 12 -5.03 -4.85 -3.81
CA ALA A 12 -4.52 -3.56 -3.34
C ALA A 12 -4.51 -2.51 -4.44
N ARG A 13 -4.13 -2.88 -5.67
CA ARG A 13 -4.17 -2.01 -6.85
C ARG A 13 -5.60 -1.59 -7.18
N ASP A 14 -6.53 -2.53 -7.14
CA ASP A 14 -7.95 -2.27 -7.42
C ASP A 14 -8.55 -1.34 -6.36
N LEU A 15 -8.25 -1.56 -5.07
CA LEU A 15 -8.68 -0.65 -4.00
C LEU A 15 -8.10 0.77 -4.16
N LEU A 16 -6.83 0.90 -4.55
CA LEU A 16 -6.25 2.22 -4.85
C LEU A 16 -6.94 2.88 -6.04
N ALA A 17 -7.29 2.10 -7.08
CA ALA A 17 -8.05 2.61 -8.22
C ALA A 17 -9.46 3.09 -7.81
N GLU A 18 -10.15 2.37 -6.92
CA GLU A 18 -11.43 2.82 -6.32
C GLU A 18 -11.29 4.15 -5.56
N MET A 19 -10.14 4.37 -4.93
CA MET A 19 -9.80 5.64 -4.26
C MET A 19 -9.38 6.77 -5.23
N GLY A 20 -9.42 6.53 -6.55
CA GLY A 20 -9.01 7.50 -7.56
C GLY A 20 -7.49 7.53 -7.82
N VAL A 21 -6.76 6.49 -7.40
CA VAL A 21 -5.30 6.36 -7.53
C VAL A 21 -4.97 5.14 -8.41
N PRO A 22 -5.26 5.19 -9.72
CA PRO A 22 -5.00 4.06 -10.60
C PRO A 22 -3.48 3.83 -10.73
N LEU A 23 -3.06 2.59 -10.52
CA LEU A 23 -1.68 2.14 -10.71
C LEU A 23 -1.65 1.01 -11.73
N ASN A 24 -0.57 0.93 -12.50
CA ASN A 24 -0.26 -0.24 -13.32
C ASN A 24 0.46 -1.32 -12.50
N ASP A 25 0.58 -2.52 -13.07
CA ASP A 25 1.18 -3.69 -12.41
C ASP A 25 2.63 -3.44 -11.99
N ARG A 26 3.39 -2.69 -12.79
CA ARG A 26 4.78 -2.33 -12.46
C ARG A 26 4.84 -1.39 -11.27
N GLN A 27 3.92 -0.42 -11.17
CA GLN A 27 3.87 0.56 -10.08
C GLN A 27 3.50 -0.10 -8.75
N ILE A 28 2.48 -0.97 -8.72
CA ILE A 28 2.09 -1.66 -7.48
C ILE A 28 3.19 -2.61 -7.00
N ARG A 29 3.86 -3.33 -7.91
CA ARG A 29 5.01 -4.19 -7.57
C ARG A 29 6.15 -3.39 -6.98
N ARG A 30 6.55 -2.28 -7.62
CA ARG A 30 7.58 -1.38 -7.09
C ARG A 30 7.22 -0.74 -5.75
N ALA A 31 5.93 -0.53 -5.48
CA ALA A 31 5.48 0.02 -4.20
C ALA A 31 5.57 -1.02 -3.06
N ALA A 32 5.48 -2.31 -3.39
CA ALA A 32 5.63 -3.44 -2.46
C ALA A 32 7.08 -3.92 -2.29
N GLU A 33 7.96 -3.58 -3.22
CA GLU A 33 9.41 -3.83 -3.13
C GLU A 33 10.05 -3.02 -2.01
N LYS A 34 11.13 -3.58 -1.45
CA LYS A 34 12.00 -2.85 -0.54
C LYS A 34 12.88 -1.89 -1.36
N ASP A 35 13.09 -0.70 -0.84
CA ASP A 35 14.08 0.23 -1.34
C ASP A 35 15.49 -0.18 -0.91
N ALA A 36 16.49 0.63 -1.29
CA ALA A 36 17.90 0.40 -0.96
C ALA A 36 18.19 0.39 0.55
N TYR A 37 17.29 0.93 1.37
CA TYR A 37 17.39 0.97 2.83
C TYR A 37 16.56 -0.13 3.50
N GLY A 38 15.92 -1.00 2.70
CA GLY A 38 15.11 -2.11 3.20
C GLY A 38 13.66 -1.74 3.52
N ASN A 39 13.24 -0.49 3.27
CA ASN A 39 11.90 0.01 3.56
C ASN A 39 10.97 -0.21 2.36
N ARG A 40 9.70 -0.55 2.62
CA ARG A 40 8.67 -0.61 1.56
C ARG A 40 7.84 0.67 1.59
N LYS A 41 7.47 1.19 0.41
CA LYS A 41 6.53 2.32 0.33
C LYS A 41 5.15 1.94 0.85
N LEU A 42 4.66 0.78 0.44
CA LEU A 42 3.46 0.16 1.00
C LEU A 42 3.86 -0.97 1.94
N PRO A 43 3.29 -1.05 3.16
CA PRO A 43 3.72 -1.99 4.19
C PRO A 43 3.23 -3.43 3.94
N PHE A 44 3.54 -3.99 2.77
CA PHE A 44 3.33 -5.40 2.48
C PHE A 44 4.20 -6.27 3.40
N PHE A 45 3.65 -7.38 3.82
CA PHE A 45 4.35 -8.43 4.57
C PHE A 45 4.22 -9.76 3.82
N VAL A 46 5.13 -10.68 4.11
CA VAL A 46 5.04 -12.06 3.61
C VAL A 46 4.05 -12.79 4.53
N ASP A 47 2.93 -13.25 3.98
CA ASP A 47 1.93 -13.99 4.73
C ASP A 47 2.53 -15.32 5.24
N PRO A 48 2.41 -15.63 6.54
CA PRO A 48 3.02 -16.82 7.14
C PRO A 48 2.35 -18.14 6.72
N ILE A 49 1.16 -18.10 6.12
CA ILE A 49 0.38 -19.28 5.70
C ILE A 49 0.78 -19.69 4.28
N ASP A 50 0.81 -18.76 3.34
CA ASP A 50 1.02 -19.06 1.91
C ASP A 50 2.29 -18.46 1.29
N GLY A 51 3.06 -17.68 2.06
CA GLY A 51 4.32 -17.08 1.60
C GLY A 51 4.15 -15.95 0.58
N ARG A 52 2.92 -15.48 0.33
CA ARG A 52 2.65 -14.41 -0.63
C ARG A 52 2.67 -13.03 0.03
N LEU A 53 2.93 -11.98 -0.76
CA LEU A 53 2.86 -10.62 -0.26
C LEU A 53 1.40 -10.22 -0.01
N LYS A 54 1.10 -9.78 1.20
CA LYS A 54 -0.20 -9.23 1.58
C LYS A 54 -0.08 -7.91 2.33
N ILE A 55 -1.15 -7.14 2.30
CA ILE A 55 -1.30 -5.90 3.06
C ILE A 55 -2.68 -5.86 3.72
N GLU A 56 -2.76 -5.34 4.93
CA GLU A 56 -4.05 -5.11 5.60
C GLU A 56 -4.77 -3.91 4.95
N ARG A 57 -6.05 -4.07 4.60
CA ARG A 57 -6.84 -3.06 3.88
C ARG A 57 -6.76 -1.68 4.51
N SER A 58 -6.97 -1.61 5.82
CA SER A 58 -6.97 -0.33 6.55
C SER A 58 -5.56 0.25 6.63
N ALA A 59 -4.52 -0.58 6.70
CA ALA A 59 -3.14 -0.14 6.66
C ALA A 59 -2.81 0.51 5.31
N LEU A 60 -3.24 -0.08 4.19
CA LEU A 60 -3.08 0.54 2.87
C LEU A 60 -3.70 1.94 2.81
N ILE A 61 -4.96 2.06 3.24
CA ILE A 61 -5.70 3.32 3.27
C ILE A 61 -5.00 4.35 4.17
N ARG A 62 -4.61 3.95 5.39
CA ARG A 62 -3.89 4.84 6.33
C ARG A 62 -2.55 5.31 5.78
N THR A 63 -1.78 4.40 5.17
CA THR A 63 -0.50 4.75 4.55
C THR A 63 -0.69 5.75 3.42
N TYR A 64 -1.70 5.57 2.57
CA TYR A 64 -2.00 6.52 1.50
C TYR A 64 -2.34 7.91 2.05
N TYR A 65 -3.30 8.00 2.98
CA TYR A 65 -3.71 9.30 3.55
C TYR A 65 -2.57 9.99 4.29
N LYS A 66 -1.73 9.23 5.01
CA LYS A 66 -0.54 9.79 5.65
C LYS A 66 0.40 10.41 4.63
N ALA A 67 0.71 9.70 3.54
CA ALA A 67 1.57 10.21 2.47
C ALA A 67 0.96 11.44 1.77
N GLN A 68 -0.36 11.45 1.56
CA GLN A 68 -1.07 12.62 1.02
C GLN A 68 -0.93 13.83 1.94
N MET A 69 -1.23 13.68 3.24
CA MET A 69 -1.13 14.76 4.21
C MET A 69 0.29 15.33 4.31
N GLU A 70 1.30 14.46 4.31
CA GLU A 70 2.71 14.87 4.31
C GLU A 70 3.06 15.68 3.05
N ALA A 71 2.60 15.22 1.87
CA ALA A 71 2.81 15.94 0.62
C ALA A 71 2.11 17.31 0.61
N GLU A 72 0.86 17.39 1.07
CA GLU A 72 0.10 18.63 1.17
C GLU A 72 0.70 19.62 2.18
N GLN A 73 1.25 19.13 3.29
CA GLN A 73 1.94 19.96 4.27
C GLN A 73 3.23 20.57 3.72
N HIS A 74 4.01 19.78 2.96
CA HIS A 74 5.23 20.28 2.32
C HIS A 74 4.96 21.30 1.20
N LEU A 75 3.74 21.34 0.65
CA LEU A 75 3.30 22.33 -0.34
C LEU A 75 2.88 23.68 0.25
N ARG A 76 2.69 23.78 1.58
CA ARG A 76 2.40 25.06 2.28
C ARG A 76 3.69 25.84 2.60
N LEU A 77 4.43 26.22 1.56
CA LEU A 77 5.43 27.29 1.58
C LEU A 77 4.82 28.58 1.04
#